data_AF-A0A8J4GPI8-F1
#
_entry.id   AF-A0A8J4GPI8-F1
#
_cell.length_a   1.000
_cell.length_b   1.000
_cell.length_c   1.000
_cell.angle_alpha   90.00
_cell.angle_beta   90.00
_cell.angle_gamma   90.00
#
_symmetry.space_group_name_H-M   'P 1'
#
loop_
_entity.id
_entity.type
_entity.pdbx_description
1 polymer ?
#
loop_
_entity_poly.entity_id
_entity_poly.type
_entity_poly.pdbx_seq_one_letter_code
_entity_poly.pdbx_strand_id
1 'polypeptide(L)'
;MQVKSLAAAINMVRANAVARAMRSTGSSGNPIFETFRFMDLDSSGLLSKEEIRDAFFALGVFLSESVVDQIIQLFDKDGNGTVQYHEFETTMFPPVRGT
;
A
#
# COMPACT_ATOMS: atom_id res chain seq x y z
N MET A 1 -16.08 1.32 -16.93
CA MET A 1 -15.26 1.09 -15.72
C MET A 1 -14.72 2.41 -15.25
N GLN A 2 -14.89 2.77 -13.97
CA GLN A 2 -14.30 3.98 -13.41
C GLN A 2 -12.83 3.69 -13.06
N VAL A 3 -11.90 4.30 -13.79
CA VAL A 3 -10.47 4.27 -13.43
C VAL A 3 -10.31 5.18 -12.22
N LYS A 4 -9.86 4.65 -11.08
CA LYS A 4 -9.67 5.45 -9.86
C LYS A 4 -8.37 6.24 -9.94
N SER A 5 -8.36 7.47 -9.42
CA SER A 5 -7.18 8.34 -9.40
C SER A 5 -6.13 7.86 -8.38
N LEU A 6 -4.87 8.30 -8.56
CA LEU A 6 -3.76 8.01 -7.64
C LEU A 6 -4.11 8.33 -6.17
N ALA A 7 -4.72 9.50 -5.93
CA ALA A 7 -5.15 9.92 -4.59
C ALA A 7 -6.21 8.99 -3.99
N ALA A 8 -7.13 8.47 -4.80
CA ALA A 8 -8.14 7.51 -4.35
C ALA A 8 -7.52 6.16 -3.98
N ALA A 9 -6.54 5.69 -4.75
CA ALA A 9 -5.81 4.47 -4.46
C ALA A 9 -5.08 4.58 -3.10
N ILE A 10 -4.33 5.66 -2.88
CA ILE A 10 -3.62 5.92 -1.61
C ILE A 10 -4.59 5.97 -0.43
N ASN A 11 -5.69 6.72 -0.56
CA ASN A 11 -6.71 6.82 0.49
C ASN A 11 -7.35 5.46 0.80
N MET A 12 -7.52 4.58 -0.20
CA MET A 12 -8.05 3.23 0.01
C MET A 12 -7.08 2.34 0.78
N VAL A 13 -5.80 2.39 0.47
CA VAL A 13 -4.80 1.64 1.25
C VAL A 13 -4.79 2.15 2.70
N ARG A 14 -4.86 3.47 2.91
CA ARG A 14 -4.93 4.07 4.26
C ARG A 14 -6.17 3.62 5.01
N ALA A 15 -7.33 3.66 4.35
CA ALA A 15 -8.59 3.20 4.94
C ALA A 15 -8.56 1.71 5.27
N ASN A 16 -7.94 0.88 4.41
CA ASN A 16 -7.79 -0.55 4.67
C ASN A 16 -6.89 -0.81 5.88
N ALA A 17 -5.78 -0.10 6.01
CA ALA A 17 -4.90 -0.20 7.17
C ALA A 17 -5.63 0.14 8.48
N VAL A 18 -6.36 1.26 8.52
CA VAL A 18 -7.17 1.63 9.68
C VAL A 18 -8.27 0.60 9.97
N ALA A 19 -8.95 0.11 8.94
CA ALA A 19 -9.99 -0.90 9.09
C ALA A 19 -9.45 -2.23 9.65
N ARG A 20 -8.21 -2.61 9.32
CA ARG A 20 -7.53 -3.78 9.90
C ARG A 20 -7.13 -3.54 11.35
N ALA A 21 -6.59 -2.36 11.66
CA ALA A 21 -6.30 -1.92 13.02
C ALA A 21 -7.52 -2.06 13.95
N MET A 22 -8.69 -1.62 13.46
CA MET A 22 -9.94 -1.65 14.22
C MET A 22 -10.56 -3.04 14.35
N ARG A 23 -10.29 -3.98 13.43
CA ARG A 23 -10.78 -5.37 13.50
C ARG A 23 -9.93 -6.24 14.43
N SER A 24 -8.66 -5.88 14.62
CA SER A 24 -7.72 -6.57 15.49
C SER A 24 -7.70 -5.94 16.89
N THR A 25 -8.83 -5.91 17.59
CA THR A 25 -8.98 -5.27 18.92
C THR A 25 -8.27 -6.02 20.07
N GLY A 26 -7.22 -6.80 19.79
CA GLY A 26 -6.48 -7.57 20.78
C GLY A 26 -5.07 -7.98 20.39
N SER A 27 -4.62 -7.66 19.18
CA SER A 27 -3.26 -7.97 18.73
C SER A 27 -2.48 -6.67 18.60
N SER A 28 -1.33 -6.58 19.26
CA SER A 28 -0.35 -5.49 19.19
C SER A 28 0.31 -5.39 17.80
N GLY A 29 -0.43 -5.67 16.72
CA GLY A 29 0.05 -5.68 15.35
C GLY A 29 0.05 -4.28 14.78
N ASN A 30 1.15 -3.88 14.14
CA ASN A 30 1.19 -2.65 13.37
C ASN A 30 0.22 -2.78 12.18
N PRO A 31 -0.84 -1.97 12.06
CA PRO A 31 -1.84 -2.11 10.99
C PRO A 31 -1.26 -1.89 9.59
N ILE A 32 -0.14 -1.16 9.53
CA ILE A 32 0.64 -0.94 8.31
C ILE A 32 1.24 -2.28 7.86
N PHE A 33 1.86 -2.99 8.80
CA PHE A 33 2.44 -4.31 8.56
C PHE A 33 1.38 -5.32 8.12
N GLU A 34 0.20 -5.33 8.74
CA GLU A 34 -0.89 -6.21 8.31
C GLU A 34 -1.40 -5.91 6.90
N THR A 35 -1.41 -4.63 6.52
CA THR A 35 -1.80 -4.22 5.17
C THR A 35 -0.73 -4.62 4.17
N PHE A 36 0.54 -4.38 4.49
CA PHE A 36 1.67 -4.81 3.68
C PHE A 36 1.65 -6.32 3.43
N ARG A 37 1.52 -7.11 4.50
CA ARG A 37 1.43 -8.59 4.43
C ARG A 37 0.24 -9.12 3.64
N PHE A 38 -0.82 -8.33 3.48
CA PHE A 38 -1.95 -8.70 2.64
C PHE A 38 -1.70 -8.43 1.16
N MET A 39 -0.89 -7.42 0.85
CA MET A 39 -0.52 -7.08 -0.52
C MET A 39 0.65 -7.95 -1.01
N ASP A 40 1.57 -8.33 -0.12
CA ASP A 40 2.71 -9.22 -0.37
C ASP A 40 2.22 -10.67 -0.48
N LEU A 41 1.82 -11.07 -1.68
CA LEU A 41 1.19 -12.36 -1.95
C LEU A 41 2.19 -13.50 -1.88
N ASP A 42 3.43 -13.25 -2.32
CA ASP A 42 4.51 -14.23 -2.28
C ASP A 42 5.22 -14.27 -0.91
N SER A 43 4.87 -13.37 0.03
CA SER A 43 5.58 -13.21 1.30
C SER A 43 7.07 -12.89 1.14
N SER A 44 7.42 -12.21 0.05
CA SER A 44 8.80 -11.85 -0.30
C SER A 44 9.37 -10.74 0.59
N GLY A 45 8.51 -9.99 1.29
CA GLY A 45 8.89 -8.79 2.03
C GLY A 45 9.04 -7.54 1.15
N LEU A 46 8.73 -7.65 -0.14
CA LEU A 46 8.72 -6.60 -1.15
C LEU A 46 7.37 -6.59 -1.84
N LEU A 47 6.91 -5.42 -2.30
CA LEU A 47 5.72 -5.33 -3.15
C LEU A 47 6.13 -5.04 -4.58
N SER A 48 5.86 -6.01 -5.45
CA SER A 48 6.06 -5.88 -6.90
C SER A 48 4.88 -5.16 -7.56
N LYS A 49 5.09 -4.64 -8.77
CA LYS A 49 4.05 -4.00 -9.59
C LYS A 49 2.81 -4.86 -9.76
N GLU A 50 3.03 -6.15 -9.96
CA GLU A 50 1.97 -7.16 -10.13
C GLU A 50 1.18 -7.34 -8.83
N GLU A 51 1.86 -7.50 -7.70
CA GLU A 51 1.24 -7.66 -6.38
C GLU A 51 0.42 -6.44 -5.96
N ILE A 52 0.92 -5.23 -6.23
CA ILE A 52 0.17 -4.00 -5.99
C ILE A 52 -1.12 -4.01 -6.83
N ARG A 53 -1.01 -4.30 -8.12
CA ARG A 53 -2.17 -4.34 -9.03
C ARG A 53 -3.20 -5.37 -8.57
N ASP A 54 -2.76 -6.59 -8.26
CA ASP A 54 -3.60 -7.69 -7.83
C ASP A 54 -4.24 -7.42 -6.46
N ALA A 55 -3.53 -6.78 -5.52
CA ALA A 55 -4.08 -6.35 -4.25
C ALA A 55 -5.20 -5.31 -4.42
N PHE A 56 -5.02 -4.32 -5.31
CA PHE A 56 -6.09 -3.37 -5.62
C PHE A 56 -7.27 -4.04 -6.32
N PHE A 57 -7.00 -5.00 -7.21
CA PHE A 57 -8.03 -5.80 -7.86
C PHE A 57 -8.86 -6.59 -6.84
N ALA A 58 -8.22 -7.21 -5.85
CA ALA A 58 -8.88 -7.92 -4.76
C ALA A 58 -9.77 -7.01 -3.89
N LEU A 59 -9.45 -5.71 -3.83
CA LEU A 59 -10.28 -4.68 -3.18
C LEU A 59 -11.41 -4.14 -4.09
N GLY A 60 -11.61 -4.72 -5.28
CA GLY A 60 -12.59 -4.27 -6.27
C GLY A 60 -12.17 -2.99 -6.99
N VAL A 61 -10.87 -2.69 -7.04
CA VAL A 61 -10.32 -1.49 -7.66
C VAL A 61 -9.48 -1.86 -8.87
N PHE A 62 -9.90 -1.38 -10.03
CA PHE A 62 -9.16 -1.56 -11.27
C PHE A 62 -8.30 -0.33 -11.52
N LEU A 63 -6.99 -0.50 -11.38
CA LEU A 63 -6.01 0.54 -11.70
C LEU A 63 -5.46 0.29 -13.11
N SER A 64 -5.33 1.35 -13.89
CA SER A 64 -4.60 1.30 -15.16
C SER A 64 -3.10 1.19 -14.89
N GLU A 65 -2.36 0.61 -15.84
CA GLU A 65 -0.90 0.45 -15.72
C GLU A 65 -0.18 1.77 -15.37
N SER A 66 -0.58 2.88 -15.99
CA SER A 66 -0.02 4.21 -15.70
C SER A 66 -0.27 4.69 -14.28
N VAL A 67 -1.36 4.26 -13.63
CA VAL A 67 -1.66 4.60 -12.23
C VAL A 67 -0.84 3.72 -11.31
N VAL A 68 -0.71 2.42 -11.62
CA VAL A 68 0.15 1.51 -10.85
C VAL A 68 1.61 1.99 -10.91
N ASP A 69 2.08 2.43 -12.06
CA ASP A 69 3.43 2.98 -12.24
C ASP A 69 3.65 4.22 -11.37
N GLN A 70 2.70 5.15 -11.37
CA GLN A 70 2.72 6.33 -10.50
C GLN A 70 2.67 5.98 -9.02
N ILE A 71 1.95 4.93 -8.63
CA ILE A 71 1.96 4.43 -7.26
C ILE A 71 3.37 3.95 -6.92
N ILE A 72 3.97 3.07 -7.71
CA ILE A 72 5.33 2.60 -7.45
C ILE A 72 6.29 3.77 -7.34
N GLN A 73 6.32 4.68 -8.30
CA GLN A 73 7.20 5.85 -8.25
C GLN A 73 7.00 6.75 -7.01
N LEU A 74 5.79 6.76 -6.44
CA LEU A 74 5.53 7.52 -5.23
C LEU A 74 6.11 6.83 -3.99
N PHE A 75 6.06 5.51 -3.96
CA PHE A 75 6.45 4.68 -2.81
C PHE A 75 7.92 4.27 -2.86
N ASP A 76 8.39 3.76 -3.99
CA ASP A 76 9.77 3.35 -4.28
C ASP A 76 10.69 4.58 -4.32
N LYS A 77 11.44 4.79 -3.25
CA LYS A 77 12.39 5.90 -3.09
C LYS A 77 13.77 5.55 -3.61
N ASP A 78 14.12 4.27 -3.59
CA ASP A 78 15.41 3.78 -4.07
C ASP A 78 15.42 3.57 -5.59
N GLY A 79 14.25 3.49 -6.23
CA GLY A 79 14.08 3.34 -7.68
C GLY A 79 14.34 1.93 -8.17
N ASN A 80 14.17 0.92 -7.32
CA ASN A 80 14.46 -0.49 -7.65
C ASN A 80 13.27 -1.21 -8.32
N GLY A 81 12.14 -0.53 -8.49
CA GLY A 81 10.92 -1.06 -9.10
C GLY A 81 10.05 -1.89 -8.16
N THR A 82 10.41 -1.97 -6.88
CA THR A 82 9.67 -2.68 -5.83
C THR A 82 9.50 -1.76 -4.62
N VAL A 83 8.49 -2.01 -3.79
CA VAL A 83 8.28 -1.22 -2.57
C VAL A 83 8.62 -2.05 -1.36
N GLN A 84 9.64 -1.62 -0.60
CA GLN A 84 9.98 -2.23 0.68
C GLN A 84 9.03 -1.79 1.79
N TYR A 85 8.93 -2.59 2.87
CA TYR A 85 8.09 -2.25 4.02
C TYR A 85 8.37 -0.85 4.59
N HIS A 86 9.65 -0.48 4.75
CA HIS A 86 10.05 0.85 5.25
C HIS A 86 9.57 2.00 4.34
N GLU A 87 9.64 1.82 3.03
CA GLU A 87 9.22 2.79 2.03
C GLU A 87 7.70 2.96 2.04
N PHE A 88 6.99 1.84 2.20
CA PHE A 88 5.55 1.80 2.40
C PHE A 88 5.11 2.53 3.67
N GLU A 89 5.73 2.22 4.81
CA GLU A 89 5.46 2.86 6.10
C GLU A 89 5.70 4.37 6.05
N THR A 90 6.86 4.79 5.53
CA THR A 90 7.26 6.19 5.45
C THR A 90 6.32 7.01 4.56
N THR A 91 5.84 6.43 3.46
CA THR A 91 4.92 7.13 2.53
C THR A 91 3.49 7.18 3.09
N MET A 92 3.07 6.14 3.80
CA MET A 92 1.74 6.07 4.41
C MET A 92 1.63 6.98 5.64
N PHE A 93 2.68 7.01 6.45
CA PHE A 93 2.77 7.75 7.69
C PHE A 93 4.13 8.45 7.73
N PRO A 94 4.27 9.58 7.00
CA PRO A 94 5.48 10.37 7.11
C PRO A 94 5.70 10.70 8.59
N PRO A 95 6.93 10.57 9.10
CA PRO A 95 7.21 10.97 10.47
C PRO A 95 6.73 12.40 10.62
N VAL A 96 5.97 12.68 11.68
CA VAL A 96 5.59 14.04 12.05
C VAL A 96 6.90 14.76 12.32
N ARG A 97 7.44 15.44 11.30
CA ARG A 97 8.66 16.23 11.44
C ARG A 97 8.28 17.38 12.36
N GLY A 98 8.80 17.32 13.59
CA GLY A 98 8.53 18.28 14.65
C GLY A 98 8.67 19.70 14.13
N THR A 99 7.63 20.49 14.39
CA THR A 99 7.70 21.95 14.51
C THR A 99 8.44 22.32 15.79
#